data_AF-A0A4P9XHB0-F1
#
_entry.id   AF-A0A4P9XHB0-F1
#
_cell.length_a   1.000
_cell.length_b   1.000
_cell.length_c   1.000
_cell.angle_alpha   90.00
_cell.angle_beta   90.00
_cell.angle_gamma   90.00
#
_symmetry.space_group_name_H-M   'P 1'
#
loop_
_entity.id
_entity.type
_entity.pdbx_description
1 polymer ?
#
loop_
_entity_poly.entity_id
_entity_poly.type
_entity_poly.pdbx_seq_one_letter_code
_entity_poly.pdbx_strand_id
1 'polypeptide(L)'
;MAALQQCCTLLLSGKAKERHDGQTTLRELLEARDDELVTYLDDAGWGRLIDSFLSSVEHERAELVAKQLSAIARGRLETRLSQLARDLRTLVDMSCRRLAPRAVRSILQHAIAVLPLHADALCWPLMLDYARALKTLLMHRPHRDRLVPSSWECLVQLCARGLLSRPPGERERGQPVLQAALEGELAQLFCVLVTAETVPLGKHAEALFNFFHSYFGERSSADTSGPGTLKIRQLVV
;
A
#
# COMPACT_ATOMS: atom_id res chain seq x y z
N MET A 1 -20.51 -16.86 9.88
CA MET A 1 -20.03 -17.75 8.79
C MET A 1 -20.77 -17.56 7.46
N ALA A 2 -22.10 -17.65 7.39
CA ALA A 2 -22.84 -17.47 6.13
C ALA A 2 -22.59 -16.10 5.45
N ALA A 3 -22.60 -15.01 6.22
CA ALA A 3 -22.33 -13.66 5.73
C ALA A 3 -20.91 -13.53 5.14
N LEU A 4 -19.90 -14.15 5.74
CA LEU A 4 -18.52 -14.12 5.23
C LEU A 4 -18.38 -14.90 3.92
N GLN A 5 -19.01 -16.07 3.83
CA GLN A 5 -18.99 -16.87 2.61
C GLN A 5 -19.71 -16.16 1.46
N GLN A 6 -20.84 -15.51 1.75
CA GLN A 6 -21.54 -14.65 0.80
C GLN A 6 -20.67 -13.47 0.38
N CYS A 7 -20.03 -12.78 1.32
CA CYS A 7 -19.10 -11.69 1.06
C CYS A 7 -17.97 -12.12 0.09
N CYS A 8 -17.28 -13.25 0.36
CA CYS A 8 -16.22 -13.76 -0.52
C CYS A 8 -16.75 -14.07 -1.93
N THR A 9 -17.95 -14.67 -2.03
CA THR A 9 -18.58 -14.98 -3.31
C THR A 9 -18.86 -13.71 -4.12
N LEU A 10 -19.39 -12.68 -3.45
CA LEU A 10 -19.67 -11.39 -4.07
C LEU A 10 -18.40 -10.67 -4.52
N LEU A 11 -17.33 -10.69 -3.72
CA LEU A 11 -16.03 -10.09 -4.05
C LEU A 11 -15.37 -10.73 -5.28
N LEU A 12 -15.57 -12.04 -5.48
CA LEU A 12 -15.07 -12.78 -6.63
C LEU A 12 -15.93 -12.63 -7.89
N SER A 13 -17.04 -11.89 -7.83
CA SER A 13 -17.94 -11.77 -8.98
C SER A 13 -17.30 -11.00 -10.14
N GLY A 14 -17.57 -11.48 -11.36
CA GLY A 14 -17.27 -10.73 -12.58
C GLY A 14 -18.12 -9.46 -12.73
N LYS A 15 -19.20 -9.30 -11.96
CA LYS A 15 -20.11 -8.14 -12.06
C LYS A 15 -19.74 -7.05 -11.04
N ALA A 16 -19.51 -5.83 -11.53
CA ALA A 16 -19.12 -4.68 -10.70
C ALA A 16 -20.10 -4.39 -9.55
N LYS A 17 -21.41 -4.54 -9.78
CA LYS A 17 -22.43 -4.35 -8.74
C LYS A 17 -22.30 -5.37 -7.61
N GLU A 18 -22.18 -6.66 -7.95
CA GLU A 18 -22.04 -7.73 -6.95
C GLU A 18 -20.75 -7.56 -6.15
N ARG A 19 -19.64 -7.16 -6.79
CA ARG A 19 -18.41 -6.82 -6.06
C ARG A 19 -18.61 -5.66 -5.09
N HIS A 20 -19.32 -4.61 -5.51
CA HIS A 20 -19.61 -3.47 -4.64
C HIS A 20 -20.48 -3.86 -3.45
N ASP A 21 -21.46 -4.74 -3.65
CA ASP A 21 -22.27 -5.29 -2.56
C ASP A 21 -21.38 -6.10 -1.60
N GLY A 22 -20.48 -6.95 -2.12
CA GLY A 22 -19.50 -7.69 -1.32
C GLY A 22 -18.53 -6.81 -0.52
N GLN A 23 -18.07 -5.70 -1.11
CA GLN A 23 -17.25 -4.68 -0.44
C GLN A 23 -18.01 -3.99 0.69
N THR A 24 -19.31 -3.75 0.50
CA THR A 24 -20.16 -3.15 1.54
C THR A 24 -20.38 -4.11 2.69
N THR A 25 -20.70 -5.38 2.39
CA THR A 25 -20.78 -6.44 3.41
C THR A 25 -19.47 -6.59 4.17
N LEU A 26 -18.32 -6.54 3.48
CA LEU A 26 -17.02 -6.61 4.14
C LEU A 26 -16.84 -5.45 5.13
N ARG A 27 -17.16 -4.22 4.72
CA ARG A 27 -17.02 -3.04 5.59
C ARG A 27 -17.92 -3.16 6.82
N GLU A 28 -19.16 -3.59 6.65
CA GLU A 28 -20.07 -3.83 7.78
C GLU A 28 -19.49 -4.86 8.76
N LEU A 29 -18.88 -5.94 8.25
CA LEU A 29 -18.20 -6.95 9.08
C LEU A 29 -16.97 -6.39 9.81
N LEU A 30 -16.20 -5.49 9.18
CA LEU A 30 -15.03 -4.86 9.80
C LEU A 30 -15.42 -3.79 10.83
N GLU A 31 -16.44 -2.98 10.52
CA GLU A 31 -16.94 -1.88 11.37
C GLU A 31 -17.67 -2.38 12.61
N ALA A 32 -18.34 -3.53 12.52
CA ALA A 32 -18.89 -4.22 13.68
C ALA A 32 -17.83 -4.55 14.73
N ARG A 33 -16.52 -4.43 14.39
CA ARG A 33 -15.36 -4.76 15.25
C ARG A 33 -15.56 -6.10 15.93
N ASP A 34 -16.07 -7.03 15.16
CA ASP A 34 -16.47 -8.31 15.68
C ASP A 34 -15.18 -9.07 16.04
N ASP A 35 -14.79 -9.03 17.32
CA ASP A 35 -13.69 -9.86 17.85
C ASP A 35 -13.94 -11.35 17.53
N GLU A 36 -15.22 -11.69 17.32
CA GLU A 36 -15.68 -12.93 16.72
C GLU A 36 -15.07 -13.19 15.34
N LEU A 37 -15.05 -12.25 14.39
CA LEU A 37 -14.45 -12.47 13.06
C LEU A 37 -12.98 -12.88 13.19
N VAL A 38 -12.25 -12.22 14.09
CA VAL A 38 -10.83 -12.49 14.32
C VAL A 38 -10.62 -13.83 15.01
N THR A 39 -11.55 -14.23 15.90
CA THR A 39 -11.48 -15.49 16.66
C THR A 39 -12.01 -16.71 15.91
N TYR A 40 -12.98 -16.55 15.02
CA TYR A 40 -13.60 -17.65 14.27
C TYR A 40 -12.86 -18.02 12.98
N LEU A 41 -12.03 -17.13 12.43
CA LEU A 41 -11.28 -17.43 11.22
C LEU A 41 -9.97 -18.16 11.52
N ASP A 42 -9.89 -19.39 11.00
CA ASP A 42 -8.65 -20.13 10.86
C ASP A 42 -7.81 -19.60 9.67
N ASP A 43 -6.61 -20.15 9.51
CA ASP A 43 -5.69 -19.78 8.44
C ASP A 43 -6.33 -19.89 7.03
N ALA A 44 -7.18 -20.89 6.83
CA ALA A 44 -7.88 -21.11 5.56
C ALA A 44 -8.99 -20.07 5.33
N GLY A 45 -9.73 -19.69 6.37
CA GLY A 45 -10.71 -18.61 6.38
C GLY A 45 -10.07 -17.27 6.02
N TRP A 46 -8.98 -16.92 6.70
CA TRP A 46 -8.22 -15.71 6.40
C TRP A 46 -7.67 -15.71 4.98
N GLY A 47 -7.06 -16.82 4.55
CA GLY A 47 -6.54 -16.97 3.19
C GLY A 47 -7.62 -16.71 2.14
N ARG A 48 -8.81 -17.32 2.27
CA ARG A 48 -9.92 -17.12 1.33
C ARG A 48 -10.42 -15.68 1.31
N LEU A 49 -10.57 -15.06 2.47
CA LEU A 49 -11.04 -13.67 2.56
C LEU A 49 -10.05 -12.72 1.88
N ILE A 50 -8.76 -12.85 2.22
CA ILE A 50 -7.68 -12.06 1.63
C ILE A 50 -7.64 -12.29 0.12
N ASP A 51 -7.55 -13.53 -0.36
CA ASP A 51 -7.45 -13.82 -1.80
C ASP A 51 -8.68 -13.28 -2.57
N SER A 52 -9.90 -13.38 -2.01
CA SER A 52 -11.12 -12.82 -2.61
C SER A 52 -11.10 -11.30 -2.65
N PHE A 53 -10.65 -10.67 -1.58
CA PHE A 53 -10.53 -9.22 -1.48
C PHE A 53 -9.50 -8.67 -2.48
N LEU A 54 -8.30 -9.27 -2.51
CA LEU A 54 -7.23 -8.86 -3.43
C LEU A 54 -7.70 -9.01 -4.89
N SER A 55 -8.39 -10.11 -5.23
CA SER A 55 -9.00 -10.27 -6.56
C SER A 55 -9.99 -9.14 -6.90
N SER A 56 -10.84 -8.71 -5.96
CA SER A 56 -11.73 -7.55 -6.17
C SER A 56 -10.92 -6.28 -6.47
N VAL A 57 -9.81 -6.02 -5.78
CA VAL A 57 -8.93 -4.87 -6.09
C VAL A 57 -8.35 -4.97 -7.50
N GLU A 58 -7.94 -6.15 -7.94
CA GLU A 58 -7.40 -6.36 -9.30
C GLU A 58 -8.44 -6.03 -10.37
N HIS A 59 -9.70 -6.42 -10.17
CA HIS A 59 -10.79 -6.09 -11.10
C HIS A 59 -11.00 -4.58 -11.20
N GLU A 60 -11.05 -3.88 -10.06
CA GLU A 60 -11.22 -2.43 -10.05
C GLU A 60 -10.04 -1.69 -10.67
N ARG A 61 -8.82 -2.15 -10.39
CA ARG A 61 -7.62 -1.59 -11.00
C ARG A 61 -7.59 -1.85 -12.50
N ALA A 62 -7.95 -3.05 -12.94
CA ALA A 62 -8.00 -3.39 -14.36
C ALA A 62 -9.00 -2.49 -15.10
N GLU A 63 -10.15 -2.16 -14.48
CA GLU A 63 -11.10 -1.19 -15.02
C GLU A 63 -10.55 0.24 -15.09
N LEU A 64 -9.63 0.63 -14.19
CA LEU A 64 -9.01 1.97 -14.20
C LEU A 64 -7.98 2.10 -15.32
N VAL A 65 -7.26 1.01 -15.58
CA VAL A 65 -6.24 0.90 -16.61
C VAL A 65 -6.87 0.70 -17.99
N ALA A 66 -7.94 -0.09 -18.07
CA ALA A 66 -8.68 -0.30 -19.29
C ALA A 66 -9.59 0.90 -19.61
N LYS A 67 -9.73 1.23 -20.90
CA LYS A 67 -10.70 2.20 -21.47
C LYS A 67 -10.37 3.69 -21.30
N GLN A 68 -10.87 4.48 -22.25
CA GLN A 68 -11.10 5.91 -22.10
C GLN A 68 -12.34 6.13 -21.22
N LEU A 69 -12.10 6.20 -19.90
CA LEU A 69 -13.13 6.61 -18.94
C LEU A 69 -13.35 8.13 -19.03
N SER A 70 -14.61 8.55 -18.92
CA SER A 70 -14.91 9.96 -18.66
C SER A 70 -14.30 10.38 -17.32
N ALA A 71 -14.00 11.67 -17.14
CA ALA A 71 -13.42 12.18 -15.89
C ALA A 71 -14.28 11.81 -14.66
N ILE A 72 -15.61 11.85 -14.81
CA ILE A 72 -16.55 11.47 -13.74
C ILE A 72 -16.46 9.97 -13.42
N ALA A 73 -16.45 9.11 -14.44
CA ALA A 73 -16.33 7.67 -14.25
C ALA A 73 -15.00 7.29 -13.60
N ARG A 74 -13.91 7.95 -14.03
CA ARG A 74 -12.57 7.79 -13.45
C ARG A 74 -12.56 8.18 -11.97
N GLY A 75 -13.06 9.37 -11.61
CA GLY A 75 -13.09 9.83 -10.22
C GLY A 75 -13.90 8.91 -9.30
N ARG A 76 -15.03 8.36 -9.78
CA ARG A 76 -15.80 7.36 -9.02
C ARG A 76 -15.01 6.07 -8.78
N LEU A 77 -14.27 5.61 -9.79
CA LEU A 77 -13.44 4.41 -9.69
C LEU A 77 -12.25 4.61 -8.75
N GLU A 78 -11.56 5.76 -8.83
CA GLU A 78 -10.50 6.17 -7.91
C GLU A 78 -10.99 6.27 -6.46
N THR A 79 -12.21 6.75 -6.25
CA THR A 79 -12.84 6.79 -4.92
C THR A 79 -13.07 5.37 -4.38
N ARG A 80 -13.55 4.46 -5.22
CA ARG A 80 -13.75 3.04 -4.87
C ARG A 80 -12.44 2.32 -4.55
N LEU A 81 -11.39 2.56 -5.34
CA LEU A 81 -10.05 2.04 -5.07
C LEU A 81 -9.47 2.59 -3.76
N SER A 82 -9.64 3.89 -3.50
CA SER A 82 -9.25 4.49 -2.21
C SER A 82 -9.97 3.83 -1.03
N GLN A 83 -11.26 3.51 -1.19
CA GLN A 83 -12.00 2.82 -0.14
C GLN A 83 -11.49 1.38 0.06
N LEU A 84 -11.27 0.63 -1.01
CA LEU A 84 -10.67 -0.70 -0.94
C LEU A 84 -9.30 -0.65 -0.24
N ALA A 85 -8.45 0.33 -0.54
CA ALA A 85 -7.16 0.47 0.13
C ALA A 85 -7.31 0.62 1.66
N ARG A 86 -8.28 1.41 2.11
CA ARG A 86 -8.62 1.55 3.54
C ARG A 86 -9.13 0.25 4.14
N ASP A 87 -9.96 -0.48 3.41
CA ASP A 87 -10.51 -1.75 3.87
C ASP A 87 -9.40 -2.80 4.02
N LEU A 88 -8.43 -2.85 3.09
CA LEU A 88 -7.22 -3.68 3.22
C LEU A 88 -6.42 -3.32 4.46
N ARG A 89 -6.21 -2.02 4.69
CA ARG A 89 -5.49 -1.55 5.89
C ARG A 89 -6.20 -2.00 7.16
N THR A 90 -7.51 -1.83 7.25
CA THR A 90 -8.31 -2.30 8.39
C THR A 90 -8.21 -3.81 8.58
N LEU A 91 -8.33 -4.58 7.48
CA LEU A 91 -8.14 -6.03 7.50
C LEU A 91 -6.78 -6.42 8.06
N VAL A 92 -5.71 -5.78 7.58
CA VAL A 92 -4.35 -6.03 8.05
C VAL A 92 -4.17 -5.64 9.51
N ASP A 93 -4.64 -4.46 9.91
CA ASP A 93 -4.52 -3.98 11.30
C ASP A 93 -5.20 -4.95 12.29
N MET A 94 -6.34 -5.53 11.90
CA MET A 94 -7.07 -6.53 12.71
C MET A 94 -6.41 -7.92 12.71
N SER A 95 -5.87 -8.35 11.58
CA SER A 95 -5.46 -9.75 11.38
C SER A 95 -3.95 -9.99 11.42
N CYS A 96 -3.11 -8.95 11.42
CA CYS A 96 -1.66 -9.05 11.16
C CYS A 96 -0.96 -10.19 11.91
N ARG A 97 -1.22 -10.36 13.21
CA ARG A 97 -0.58 -11.40 14.04
C ARG A 97 -1.13 -12.82 13.82
N ARG A 98 -2.31 -12.94 13.19
CA ARG A 98 -2.99 -14.21 12.89
C ARG A 98 -2.83 -14.64 11.44
N LEU A 99 -2.35 -13.76 10.56
CA LEU A 99 -2.15 -14.10 9.16
C LEU A 99 -1.06 -15.18 9.02
N ALA A 100 -1.44 -16.28 8.39
CA ALA A 100 -0.51 -17.31 7.96
C ALA A 100 0.53 -16.71 6.98
N PRO A 101 1.76 -17.26 6.92
CA PRO A 101 2.82 -16.76 6.04
C PRO A 101 2.42 -16.69 4.57
N ARG A 102 1.53 -17.60 4.13
CA ARG A 102 0.96 -17.60 2.78
C ARG A 102 0.14 -16.33 2.51
N ALA A 103 -0.76 -15.96 3.42
CA ALA A 103 -1.63 -14.78 3.24
C ALA A 103 -0.81 -13.49 3.22
N VAL A 104 0.20 -13.38 4.09
CA VAL A 104 1.14 -12.25 4.07
C VAL A 104 1.85 -12.16 2.72
N ARG A 105 2.36 -13.29 2.20
CA ARG A 105 2.98 -13.33 0.88
C ARG A 105 2.03 -12.89 -0.23
N SER A 106 0.77 -13.35 -0.21
CA SER A 106 -0.26 -12.91 -1.17
C SER A 106 -0.42 -11.39 -1.15
N ILE A 107 -0.51 -10.77 0.02
CA ILE A 107 -0.66 -9.31 0.16
C ILE A 107 0.57 -8.57 -0.39
N LEU A 108 1.79 -9.01 -0.05
CA LEU A 108 3.02 -8.38 -0.52
C LEU A 108 3.15 -8.48 -2.05
N GLN A 109 2.91 -9.66 -2.61
CA GLN A 109 2.96 -9.89 -4.06
C GLN A 109 1.90 -9.09 -4.80
N HIS A 110 0.68 -9.05 -4.26
CA HIS A 110 -0.39 -8.25 -4.82
C HIS A 110 -0.03 -6.77 -4.82
N ALA A 111 0.49 -6.22 -3.72
CA ALA A 111 0.93 -4.82 -3.66
C ALA A 111 2.00 -4.49 -4.72
N ILE A 112 2.99 -5.37 -4.90
CA ILE A 112 4.02 -5.25 -5.95
C ILE A 112 3.40 -5.23 -7.35
N ALA A 113 2.32 -5.99 -7.57
CA ALA A 113 1.64 -6.07 -8.86
C ALA A 113 0.70 -4.90 -9.14
N VAL A 114 -0.02 -4.39 -8.12
CA VAL A 114 -1.12 -3.43 -8.32
C VAL A 114 -0.71 -1.96 -8.14
N LEU A 115 0.29 -1.68 -7.30
CA LEU A 115 0.69 -0.30 -7.03
C LEU A 115 1.41 0.36 -8.21
N PRO A 116 2.30 -0.33 -8.96
CA PRO A 116 2.79 0.21 -10.22
C PRO A 116 1.69 0.23 -11.29
N LEU A 117 1.64 1.30 -12.08
CA LEU A 117 0.95 1.38 -13.36
C LEU A 117 1.98 1.29 -14.51
N HIS A 118 1.62 1.71 -15.73
CA HIS A 118 2.52 1.73 -16.87
C HIS A 118 3.58 2.84 -16.77
N ALA A 119 4.77 2.59 -17.36
CA ALA A 119 5.81 3.60 -17.67
C ALA A 119 6.09 4.60 -16.53
N ASP A 120 6.33 4.07 -15.32
CA ASP A 120 6.67 4.81 -14.10
C ASP A 120 5.52 5.44 -13.30
N ALA A 121 4.27 5.37 -13.77
CA ALA A 121 3.12 5.81 -12.98
C ALA A 121 2.82 4.88 -11.78
N LEU A 122 2.20 5.45 -10.75
CA LEU A 122 1.73 4.75 -9.55
C LEU A 122 0.20 4.84 -9.44
N CYS A 123 -0.42 3.84 -8.83
CA CYS A 123 -1.85 3.83 -8.54
C CYS A 123 -2.13 4.62 -7.26
N TRP A 124 -2.10 5.95 -7.37
CA TRP A 124 -2.27 6.89 -6.25
C TRP A 124 -3.47 6.63 -5.33
N PRO A 125 -4.65 6.23 -5.83
CA PRO A 125 -5.76 5.86 -4.95
C PRO A 125 -5.44 4.76 -3.94
N LEU A 126 -4.51 3.86 -4.26
CA LEU A 126 -4.13 2.75 -3.38
C LEU A 126 -2.95 3.11 -2.46
N MET A 127 -2.08 4.02 -2.87
CA MET A 127 -0.73 4.19 -2.31
C MET A 127 -0.69 4.39 -0.79
N LEU A 128 -1.47 5.33 -0.23
CA LEU A 128 -1.37 5.71 1.19
C LEU A 128 -1.75 4.55 2.12
N ASP A 129 -2.93 3.97 1.92
CA ASP A 129 -3.41 2.91 2.81
C ASP A 129 -2.69 1.58 2.56
N TYR A 130 -2.21 1.32 1.33
CA TYR A 130 -1.29 0.19 1.09
C TYR A 130 0.05 0.38 1.80
N ALA A 131 0.67 1.57 1.74
CA ALA A 131 1.93 1.83 2.44
C ALA A 131 1.78 1.57 3.94
N ARG A 132 0.68 2.01 4.54
CA ARG A 132 0.33 1.73 5.94
C ARG A 132 0.15 0.24 6.21
N ALA A 133 -0.63 -0.47 5.38
CA ALA A 133 -0.88 -1.89 5.53
C ALA A 133 0.43 -2.70 5.45
N LEU A 134 1.27 -2.42 4.44
CA LEU A 134 2.58 -3.05 4.27
C LEU A 134 3.51 -2.76 5.44
N LYS A 135 3.51 -1.52 5.95
CA LYS A 135 4.27 -1.15 7.15
C LYS A 135 3.79 -1.95 8.36
N THR A 136 2.48 -2.03 8.62
CA THR A 136 1.92 -2.83 9.72
C THR A 136 2.36 -4.31 9.62
N LEU A 137 2.30 -4.90 8.43
CA LEU A 137 2.75 -6.28 8.20
C LEU A 137 4.25 -6.46 8.50
N LEU A 138 5.10 -5.60 7.95
CA LEU A 138 6.56 -5.75 8.02
C LEU A 138 7.16 -5.23 9.35
N MET A 139 6.39 -4.48 10.13
CA MET A 139 6.74 -4.21 11.53
C MET A 139 6.65 -5.46 12.40
N HIS A 140 5.83 -6.45 12.01
CA HIS A 140 5.81 -7.75 12.67
C HIS A 140 7.01 -8.59 12.22
N ARG A 141 7.99 -8.77 13.13
CA ARG A 141 9.25 -9.46 12.85
C ARG A 141 9.09 -10.83 12.16
N PRO A 142 8.19 -11.74 12.59
CA PRO A 142 7.98 -13.02 11.91
C PRO A 142 7.58 -12.94 10.42
N HIS A 143 7.01 -11.81 10.00
CA HIS A 143 6.68 -11.55 8.59
C HIS A 143 7.88 -10.97 7.85
N ARG A 144 8.58 -10.01 8.46
CA ARG A 144 9.78 -9.39 7.90
C ARG A 144 10.92 -10.39 7.69
N ASP A 145 11.14 -11.28 8.64
CA ASP A 145 12.21 -12.29 8.57
C ASP A 145 11.92 -13.38 7.51
N ARG A 146 10.74 -13.36 6.89
CA ARG A 146 10.36 -14.25 5.77
C ARG A 146 10.30 -13.51 4.44
N LEU A 147 10.67 -12.23 4.41
CA LEU A 147 10.71 -11.43 3.20
C LEU A 147 11.83 -11.95 2.30
N VAL A 148 11.45 -12.41 1.11
CA VAL A 148 12.41 -12.89 0.10
C VAL A 148 13.10 -11.69 -0.57
N PRO A 149 14.38 -11.82 -0.96
CA PRO A 149 15.16 -10.71 -1.53
C PRO A 149 14.48 -10.01 -2.72
N SER A 150 13.88 -10.77 -3.65
CA SER A 150 13.20 -10.18 -4.82
C SER A 150 12.00 -9.33 -4.44
N SER A 151 11.18 -9.77 -3.47
CA SER A 151 10.06 -8.98 -2.97
C SER A 151 10.54 -7.74 -2.21
N TRP A 152 11.62 -7.84 -1.46
CA TRP A 152 12.24 -6.69 -0.81
C TRP A 152 12.70 -5.65 -1.84
N GLU A 153 13.40 -6.05 -2.90
CA GLU A 153 13.87 -5.15 -3.95
C GLU A 153 12.71 -4.39 -4.60
N CYS A 154 11.64 -5.11 -4.97
CA CYS A 154 10.45 -4.49 -5.55
C CYS A 154 9.79 -3.49 -4.60
N LEU A 155 9.68 -3.81 -3.30
CA LEU A 155 9.08 -2.92 -2.31
C LEU A 155 9.95 -1.69 -2.04
N VAL A 156 11.27 -1.84 -1.98
CA VAL A 156 12.22 -0.71 -1.86
C VAL A 156 12.13 0.20 -3.08
N GLN A 157 12.11 -0.35 -4.28
CA GLN A 157 11.94 0.41 -5.52
C GLN A 157 10.60 1.14 -5.55
N LEU A 158 9.52 0.50 -5.09
CA LEU A 158 8.21 1.12 -4.98
C LEU A 158 8.22 2.31 -4.02
N CYS A 159 8.83 2.15 -2.84
CA CYS A 159 8.98 3.23 -1.88
C CYS A 159 9.80 4.39 -2.44
N ALA A 160 10.93 4.09 -3.09
CA ALA A 160 11.79 5.08 -3.71
C ALA A 160 11.03 5.86 -4.82
N ARG A 161 10.31 5.15 -5.69
CA ARG A 161 9.48 5.77 -6.73
C ARG A 161 8.41 6.67 -6.12
N GLY A 162 7.70 6.22 -5.10
CA GLY A 162 6.67 7.01 -4.44
C GLY A 162 7.23 8.26 -3.74
N LEU A 163 8.42 8.18 -3.15
CA LEU A 163 9.09 9.29 -2.47
C LEU A 163 9.67 10.35 -3.43
N LEU A 164 10.04 9.93 -4.65
CA LEU A 164 10.54 10.81 -5.72
C LEU A 164 9.42 11.32 -6.64
N SER A 165 8.23 10.71 -6.58
CA SER A 165 7.09 11.07 -7.43
C SER A 165 6.14 12.04 -6.72
N ARG A 166 5.47 12.90 -7.50
CA ARG A 166 4.33 13.69 -7.03
C ARG A 166 3.04 13.18 -7.68
N PRO A 167 1.92 13.09 -6.96
CA PRO A 167 0.65 12.69 -7.54
C PRO A 167 0.11 13.74 -8.52
N PRO A 168 -0.61 13.32 -9.57
CA PRO A 168 -1.18 14.21 -10.58
C PRO A 168 -2.30 15.07 -9.98
N GLY A 169 -2.35 16.37 -10.33
CA GLY A 169 -3.40 17.30 -9.91
C GLY A 169 -3.06 18.21 -8.73
N GLU A 170 -1.90 18.02 -8.07
CA GLU A 170 -1.49 18.80 -6.89
C GLU A 170 -1.00 20.23 -7.16
N ARG A 171 -1.09 20.74 -8.39
CA ARG A 171 -0.57 22.08 -8.70
C ARG A 171 -1.40 23.21 -8.10
N GLU A 172 -2.66 23.00 -7.73
CA GLU A 172 -3.50 24.08 -7.22
C GLU A 172 -4.50 23.63 -6.13
N ARG A 173 -4.32 24.20 -4.93
CA ARG A 173 -5.28 24.27 -3.81
C ARG A 173 -5.70 22.94 -3.14
N GLY A 174 -5.02 22.61 -2.03
CA GLY A 174 -5.70 22.04 -0.86
C GLY A 174 -5.26 20.67 -0.31
N GLN A 175 -4.24 20.00 -0.85
CA GLN A 175 -3.86 18.65 -0.37
C GLN A 175 -2.41 18.43 0.14
N PRO A 176 -1.64 19.43 0.60
CA PRO A 176 -0.26 19.19 1.09
C PRO A 176 -0.19 18.20 2.27
N VAL A 177 -1.26 18.07 3.04
CA VAL A 177 -1.35 17.15 4.19
C VAL A 177 -1.37 15.68 3.77
N LEU A 178 -2.07 15.35 2.67
CA LEU A 178 -2.18 13.97 2.20
C LEU A 178 -0.85 13.49 1.60
N GLN A 179 -0.17 14.37 0.84
CA GLN A 179 1.15 14.10 0.29
C GLN A 179 2.19 13.93 1.40
N ALA A 180 2.23 14.85 2.37
CA ALA A 180 3.15 14.72 3.51
C ALA A 180 2.88 13.44 4.33
N ALA A 181 1.61 13.05 4.48
CA ALA A 181 1.25 11.79 5.12
C ALA A 181 1.77 10.59 4.32
N LEU A 182 1.56 10.56 2.99
CA LEU A 182 2.05 9.49 2.14
C LEU A 182 3.58 9.38 2.16
N GLU A 183 4.29 10.51 2.03
CA GLU A 183 5.74 10.55 2.13
C GLU A 183 6.23 10.01 3.48
N GLY A 184 5.59 10.41 4.58
CA GLY A 184 5.91 9.91 5.91
C GLY A 184 5.72 8.39 6.02
N GLU A 185 4.63 7.85 5.48
CA GLU A 185 4.35 6.41 5.49
C GLU A 185 5.33 5.62 4.62
N LEU A 186 5.65 6.13 3.42
CA LEU A 186 6.62 5.50 2.53
C LEU A 186 8.04 5.54 3.11
N ALA A 187 8.45 6.64 3.72
CA ALA A 187 9.75 6.76 4.39
C ALA A 187 9.85 5.76 5.57
N GLN A 188 8.80 5.64 6.37
CA GLN A 188 8.77 4.65 7.46
C GLN A 188 8.81 3.22 6.93
N LEU A 189 8.03 2.90 5.89
CA LEU A 189 8.06 1.59 5.25
C LEU A 189 9.45 1.27 4.68
N PHE A 190 10.09 2.25 4.04
CA PHE A 190 11.46 2.12 3.55
C PHE A 190 12.44 1.81 4.69
N CYS A 191 12.35 2.53 5.81
CA CYS A 191 13.15 2.27 7.01
C CYS A 191 12.94 0.84 7.55
N VAL A 192 11.70 0.36 7.58
CA VAL A 192 11.40 -1.03 7.99
C VAL A 192 12.01 -2.04 7.03
N LEU A 193 11.99 -1.77 5.73
CA LEU A 193 12.59 -2.66 4.73
C LEU A 193 14.12 -2.71 4.86
N VAL A 194 14.81 -1.58 5.03
CA VAL A 194 16.27 -1.58 5.17
C VAL A 194 16.76 -2.19 6.49
N THR A 195 15.88 -2.39 7.47
CA THR A 195 16.21 -3.10 8.71
C THR A 195 15.94 -4.61 8.66
N ALA A 196 15.54 -5.14 7.50
CA ALA A 196 15.35 -6.59 7.31
C ALA A 196 16.70 -7.34 7.33
N GLU A 197 16.90 -8.18 8.34
CA GLU A 197 18.14 -8.97 8.53
C GLU A 197 18.40 -9.98 7.40
N THR A 198 17.35 -10.35 6.65
CA THR A 198 17.43 -11.36 5.59
C THR A 198 18.07 -10.85 4.29
N VAL A 199 18.34 -9.55 4.18
CA VAL A 199 18.81 -8.92 2.95
C VAL A 199 20.23 -8.39 3.11
N PRO A 200 21.19 -8.82 2.26
CA PRO A 200 22.55 -8.33 2.33
C PRO A 200 22.64 -6.90 1.77
N LEU A 201 22.39 -5.90 2.63
CA LEU A 201 22.39 -4.47 2.26
C LEU A 201 23.66 -4.02 1.54
N GLY A 202 24.81 -4.66 1.81
CA GLY A 202 26.06 -4.37 1.12
C GLY A 202 25.96 -4.46 -0.42
N LYS A 203 25.12 -5.36 -0.94
CA LYS A 203 24.88 -5.48 -2.39
C LYS A 203 24.04 -4.33 -2.98
N HIS A 204 23.37 -3.58 -2.12
CA HIS A 204 22.47 -2.48 -2.50
C HIS A 204 22.96 -1.13 -1.99
N ALA A 205 24.13 -1.06 -1.34
CA ALA A 205 24.62 0.13 -0.67
C ALA A 205 24.74 1.34 -1.63
N GLU A 206 25.25 1.10 -2.84
CA GLU A 206 25.37 2.15 -3.87
C GLU A 206 24.00 2.66 -4.32
N ALA A 207 23.05 1.77 -4.61
CA ALA A 207 21.71 2.16 -5.01
C ALA A 207 20.97 2.94 -3.91
N LEU A 208 21.11 2.51 -2.66
CA LEU A 208 20.55 3.20 -1.49
C LEU A 208 21.20 4.57 -1.31
N PHE A 209 22.52 4.68 -1.45
CA PHE A 209 23.24 5.95 -1.35
C PHE A 209 22.79 6.94 -2.42
N ASN A 210 22.71 6.50 -3.68
CA ASN A 210 22.24 7.32 -4.79
C ASN A 210 20.79 7.78 -4.57
N PHE A 211 19.91 6.89 -4.08
CA PHE A 211 18.55 7.26 -3.71
C PHE A 211 18.52 8.36 -2.64
N PHE A 212 19.24 8.19 -1.54
CA PHE A 212 19.27 9.20 -0.47
C PHE A 212 19.84 10.53 -0.96
N HIS A 213 20.90 10.50 -1.77
CA HIS A 213 21.48 11.69 -2.37
C HIS A 213 20.46 12.44 -3.23
N SER A 214 19.73 11.75 -4.11
CA SER A 214 18.67 12.36 -4.92
C SER A 214 17.52 12.90 -4.06
N TYR A 215 17.00 12.08 -3.14
CA TYR A 215 15.84 12.45 -2.31
C TYR A 215 16.11 13.69 -1.44
N PHE A 216 17.27 13.75 -0.76
CA PHE A 216 17.63 14.89 0.07
C PHE A 216 18.14 16.08 -0.75
N GLY A 217 18.80 15.83 -1.89
CA GLY A 217 19.28 16.87 -2.79
C GLY A 217 18.15 17.70 -3.40
N GLU A 218 17.09 17.04 -3.90
CA GLU A 218 15.91 17.72 -4.45
C GLU A 218 15.22 18.61 -3.40
N ARG A 219 15.09 18.12 -2.16
CA ARG A 219 14.45 18.88 -1.07
C ARG A 219 15.30 20.05 -0.58
N SER A 220 16.63 19.91 -0.53
CA SER A 220 17.52 21.01 -0.15
C SER A 220 17.47 22.17 -1.14
N SER A 221 17.17 21.91 -2.42
CA SER A 221 17.03 22.94 -3.45
C SER A 221 15.66 23.64 -3.43
N ALA A 222 14.63 22.97 -2.90
CA ALA A 222 13.29 23.53 -2.77
C ALA A 222 13.15 24.53 -1.61
N ASP A 223 13.94 24.37 -0.54
CA ASP A 223 13.90 25.23 0.66
C ASP A 223 14.67 26.56 0.53
N THR A 224 15.42 26.78 -0.55
CA THR A 224 16.21 28.02 -0.73
C THR A 224 15.40 29.25 -1.14
N SER A 225 14.07 29.18 -1.20
CA SER A 225 13.18 30.31 -1.50
C SER A 225 12.43 30.91 -0.28
N GLY A 226 12.80 30.56 0.96
CA GLY A 226 12.27 31.17 2.20
C GLY A 226 13.37 31.47 3.23
N PRO A 227 13.24 32.54 4.06
CA PRO A 227 14.32 32.97 4.93
C PRO A 227 14.37 32.09 6.18
N GLY A 228 15.23 31.07 6.17
CA GLY A 228 15.45 30.26 7.37
C GLY A 228 16.07 28.88 7.14
N THR A 229 16.98 28.70 6.19
CA THR A 229 17.67 27.41 6.03
C THR A 229 18.68 27.17 7.14
N LEU A 230 18.33 26.29 8.08
CA LEU A 230 19.26 25.55 8.93
C LEU A 230 20.11 24.65 8.03
N LYS A 231 21.39 24.99 7.89
CA LYS A 231 22.36 24.20 7.12
C LYS A 231 22.62 22.86 7.82
N ILE A 232 22.18 21.75 7.22
CA ILE A 232 22.50 20.35 7.61
C ILE A 232 24.01 20.02 7.47
N ARG A 233 24.90 21.01 7.34
CA ARG A 233 26.35 20.81 7.22
C ARG A 233 27.09 20.55 8.54
N GLN A 234 26.40 20.32 9.66
CA GLN A 234 27.04 20.20 10.98
C GLN A 234 26.88 18.85 11.71
N LEU A 235 26.39 17.80 11.06
CA LEU A 235 26.27 16.46 11.68
C LEU A 235 27.32 15.44 11.23
N VAL A 236 28.44 15.88 10.68
CA VAL A 236 29.63 15.04 10.51
C VAL A 236 30.85 15.81 11.00
N VAL A 237 31.11 15.70 12.31
CA VAL A 237 32.46 15.75 12.92
C VAL A 237 32.47 14.70 14.04
#